data_AF-A0A953UPK1-F1
#
_entry.id   AF-A0A953UPK1-F1
#
_cell.length_a   1.000
_cell.length_b   1.000
_cell.length_c   1.000
_cell.angle_alpha   90.00
_cell.angle_beta   90.00
_cell.angle_gamma   90.00
#
_symmetry.space_group_name_H-M   'P 1'
#
loop_
_entity.id
_entity.type
_entity.pdbx_description
1 polymer ?
#
loop_
_entity_poly.entity_id
_entity_poly.type
_entity_poly.pdbx_seq_one_letter_code
_entity_poly.pdbx_strand_id
1 'polypeptide(L)'
;MRAPAPGAIVSSAVPLPAPNHDARKPTVAVLLGNTLTEPTDVLGPYAIFAESGAYNVYTVAASRTVRTLTGGLDVVPHLSFDELAARLHGDPDIVVIPQIADIRSSINVPVVEWVRRQGRGRAFLFSWCTGAEVLAESGVIDGKTVTAHWGDIDRLERAYPKVHWQRGVRYVDGGMLLSTAGLTAGVDAALHLLARRHGAELAGKVAQALDIPPSPFLENPKCRQYEFAPADGIFLLNAAFRWPKRRSGVWLYDGVGELDLGSVADVYAVSATNQIYTLSAARSVVSSHGIQFVPREQVQTLPALDRLLIPGGDGRPAANRPPSSLEGIPAAVLRSEGSREFAYAAALEDLARDQDAWTARFAAKRLEIRTPLRIEGHQWPMRLVFMPLSIGCGTLAFLFWLKRAMRKQGQSGLGLKVPPAAQGVIAAALMWFASSAAPAFDFMFPAKSVSSVGLALIGALTCTAGVASFRRAKTTVNPMKPDSTSSLVVSGIYRYTRNPMYLGFLLILLGWAAFLSNVLALALLPAFILYMNRFQISPEERVLASLFAHDYAEYRARVRRWL
;
A
#
# COMPACT_ATOMS: atom_id res chain seq x y z
N MET A 1 2.20 -0.26 2.40
CA MET A 1 2.90 0.76 3.22
C MET A 1 4.24 0.18 3.65
N ARG A 2 5.34 0.93 3.56
CA ARG A 2 6.59 0.50 4.20
C ARG A 2 6.39 0.57 5.71
N ALA A 3 6.73 -0.48 6.44
CA ALA A 3 6.86 -0.37 7.89
C ALA A 3 7.91 0.72 8.19
N PRO A 4 7.72 1.57 9.21
CA PRO A 4 8.77 2.50 9.64
C PRO A 4 10.08 1.76 9.93
N ALA A 5 11.21 2.46 9.90
CA ALA A 5 12.51 1.84 10.20
C ALA A 5 12.48 1.19 11.60
N PRO A 6 13.19 0.07 11.81
CA PRO A 6 13.24 -0.56 13.12
C PRO A 6 13.78 0.42 14.17
N GLY A 7 13.09 0.55 15.31
CA GLY A 7 13.55 1.37 16.43
C GLY A 7 14.75 0.75 17.15
N ALA A 8 15.40 1.49 18.05
CA ALA A 8 16.58 1.04 18.81
C ALA A 8 16.34 -0.26 19.63
N ILE A 9 15.08 -0.54 20.01
CA ILE A 9 14.68 -1.79 20.68
C ILE A 9 14.93 -2.99 19.77
N VAL A 10 14.53 -2.89 18.50
CA VAL A 10 14.63 -3.98 17.52
C VAL A 10 16.08 -4.36 17.28
N SER A 11 16.98 -3.37 17.18
CA SER A 11 18.42 -3.61 17.01
C SER A 11 19.12 -4.25 18.21
N SER A 12 18.49 -4.26 19.39
CA SER A 12 19.05 -4.82 20.64
C SER A 12 18.31 -6.06 21.15
N ALA A 13 17.36 -6.59 20.38
CA ALA A 13 16.60 -7.76 20.76
C ALA A 13 17.49 -9.01 20.85
N VAL A 14 17.46 -9.69 21.99
CA VAL A 14 18.17 -10.94 22.22
C VAL A 14 17.24 -12.11 21.92
N PRO A 15 17.59 -13.02 20.99
CA PRO A 15 16.78 -14.19 20.71
C PRO A 15 16.66 -15.12 21.92
N LEU A 16 15.43 -15.50 22.26
CA LEU A 16 15.18 -16.52 23.28
C LEU A 16 15.66 -17.91 22.84
N PRO A 17 15.87 -18.85 23.77
CA PRO A 17 16.08 -20.25 23.42
C PRO A 17 14.92 -20.79 22.57
N ALA A 18 15.25 -21.63 21.59
CA ALA A 18 14.22 -22.29 20.80
C ALA A 18 13.37 -23.23 21.67
N PRO A 19 12.09 -23.46 21.31
CA PRO A 19 11.24 -24.42 22.02
C PRO A 19 11.86 -25.81 22.09
N ASN A 20 11.51 -26.55 23.16
CA ASN A 20 11.94 -27.94 23.35
C ASN A 20 11.56 -28.80 22.14
N HIS A 21 12.45 -29.72 21.76
CA HIS A 21 12.26 -30.61 20.62
C HIS A 21 11.88 -32.03 21.09
N ASP A 22 10.76 -32.57 20.61
CA ASP A 22 10.39 -33.97 20.79
C ASP A 22 10.69 -34.75 19.51
N ALA A 23 11.73 -35.58 19.53
CA ALA A 23 12.18 -36.35 18.37
C ALA A 23 11.14 -37.35 17.84
N ARG A 24 10.05 -37.62 18.58
CA ARG A 24 8.96 -38.50 18.15
C ARG A 24 7.90 -37.78 17.32
N LYS A 25 7.91 -36.44 17.31
CA LYS A 25 6.92 -35.63 16.61
C LYS A 25 7.47 -35.14 15.26
N PRO A 26 6.65 -35.12 14.20
CA PRO A 26 7.01 -34.45 12.96
C PRO A 26 7.28 -32.95 13.18
N THR A 27 8.12 -32.37 12.34
CA THR A 27 8.53 -30.96 12.42
C THR A 27 7.91 -30.10 11.33
N VAL A 28 7.31 -28.99 11.73
CA VAL A 28 6.81 -27.91 10.87
C VAL A 28 7.75 -26.72 10.94
N ALA A 29 8.30 -26.33 9.80
CA ALA A 29 9.10 -25.12 9.65
C ALA A 29 8.26 -24.02 8.98
N VAL A 30 7.96 -22.96 9.71
CA VAL A 30 7.25 -21.77 9.24
C VAL A 30 8.26 -20.70 8.83
N LEU A 31 8.35 -20.44 7.53
CA LEU A 31 9.38 -19.58 6.97
C LEU A 31 9.15 -18.10 7.28
N LEU A 32 10.24 -17.35 7.45
CA LEU A 32 10.27 -15.88 7.52
C LEU A 32 11.27 -15.34 6.48
N GLY A 33 10.87 -14.32 5.73
CA GLY A 33 11.70 -13.68 4.71
C GLY A 33 12.75 -12.72 5.27
N ASN A 34 13.67 -12.26 4.42
CA ASN A 34 14.61 -11.19 4.77
C ASN A 34 14.02 -9.79 4.55
N THR A 35 12.90 -9.71 3.84
CA THR A 35 12.03 -8.54 3.66
C THR A 35 10.73 -8.72 4.46
N LEU A 36 9.73 -7.88 4.21
CA LEU A 36 8.42 -8.01 4.87
C LEU A 36 7.77 -9.34 4.54
N THR A 37 7.28 -10.03 5.56
CA THR A 37 6.50 -11.28 5.43
C THR A 37 5.06 -11.04 5.88
N GLU A 38 4.07 -11.62 5.22
CA GLU A 38 2.66 -11.45 5.61
C GLU A 38 2.38 -12.15 6.96
N PRO A 39 1.78 -11.47 7.96
CA PRO A 39 1.67 -11.99 9.31
C PRO A 39 0.70 -13.16 9.41
N THR A 40 -0.48 -13.11 8.78
CA THR A 40 -1.42 -14.24 8.84
C THR A 40 -0.84 -15.52 8.25
N ASP A 41 -0.06 -15.41 7.17
CA ASP A 41 0.58 -16.56 6.50
C ASP A 41 1.62 -17.25 7.39
N VAL A 42 2.13 -16.56 8.41
CA VAL A 42 3.07 -17.12 9.41
C VAL A 42 2.30 -17.56 10.66
N LEU A 43 1.51 -16.66 11.22
CA LEU A 43 0.86 -16.81 12.51
C LEU A 43 -0.31 -17.79 12.48
N GLY A 44 -1.07 -17.84 11.38
CA GLY A 44 -2.15 -18.79 11.19
C GLY A 44 -1.71 -20.25 11.19
N PRO A 45 -0.83 -20.67 10.27
CA PRO A 45 -0.32 -22.04 10.28
C PRO A 45 0.41 -22.37 11.58
N TYR A 46 1.20 -21.44 12.12
CA TYR A 46 1.90 -21.66 13.39
C TYR A 46 0.93 -22.00 14.52
N ALA A 47 -0.11 -21.18 14.73
CA ALA A 47 -1.12 -21.41 15.75
C ALA A 47 -1.80 -22.77 15.58
N ILE A 48 -2.24 -23.08 14.35
CA ILE A 48 -2.99 -24.32 14.05
C ILE A 48 -2.14 -25.57 14.33
N PHE A 49 -0.88 -25.59 13.88
CA PHE A 49 -0.01 -26.74 14.12
C PHE A 49 0.45 -26.82 15.57
N ALA A 50 0.70 -25.69 16.24
CA ALA A 50 1.13 -25.68 17.64
C ALA A 50 0.00 -26.14 18.58
N GLU A 51 -1.21 -25.60 18.41
CA GLU A 51 -2.41 -25.97 19.18
C GLU A 51 -2.73 -27.46 19.04
N SER A 52 -2.46 -28.07 17.88
CA SER A 52 -2.69 -29.50 17.68
C SER A 52 -1.90 -30.41 18.63
N GLY A 53 -0.78 -29.92 19.20
CA GLY A 53 0.14 -30.69 20.01
C GLY A 53 0.87 -31.83 19.29
N ALA A 54 0.57 -32.06 18.01
CA ALA A 54 1.06 -33.19 17.22
C ALA A 54 2.42 -32.94 16.56
N TYR A 55 2.90 -31.69 16.55
CA TYR A 55 4.09 -31.27 15.82
C TYR A 55 5.10 -30.54 16.72
N ASN A 56 6.38 -30.59 16.35
CA ASN A 56 7.33 -29.54 16.70
C ASN A 56 7.14 -28.40 15.70
N VAL A 57 6.89 -27.17 16.15
CA VAL A 57 6.66 -26.04 15.25
C VAL A 57 7.71 -24.96 15.49
N TYR A 58 8.42 -24.56 14.43
CA TYR A 58 9.46 -23.54 14.49
C TYR A 58 9.23 -22.45 13.46
N THR A 59 9.37 -21.18 13.86
CA THR A 59 9.61 -20.09 12.90
C THR A 59 11.08 -20.12 12.50
N VAL A 60 11.36 -20.06 11.19
CA VAL A 60 12.71 -20.23 10.65
C VAL A 60 13.06 -19.14 9.65
N ALA A 61 14.31 -18.68 9.65
CA ALA A 61 14.80 -17.64 8.75
C ALA A 61 16.27 -17.89 8.34
N ALA A 62 16.79 -17.08 7.42
CA ALA A 62 18.21 -17.17 7.02
C ALA A 62 19.19 -16.94 8.18
N SER A 63 18.81 -16.11 9.14
CA SER A 63 19.56 -15.86 10.37
C SER A 63 18.62 -15.57 11.54
N ARG A 64 19.09 -15.80 12.77
CA ARG A 64 18.32 -15.62 14.01
C ARG A 64 18.26 -14.17 14.49
N THR A 65 17.96 -13.27 13.57
CA THR A 65 17.78 -11.82 13.80
C THR A 65 16.32 -11.43 13.62
N VAL A 66 15.93 -10.29 14.18
CA VAL A 66 14.55 -9.79 14.07
C VAL A 66 14.10 -9.70 12.62
N ARG A 67 12.87 -10.16 12.36
CA ARG A 67 12.16 -10.06 11.09
C ARG A 67 10.93 -9.20 11.27
N THR A 68 10.64 -8.41 10.25
CA THR A 68 9.46 -7.55 10.24
C THR A 68 8.37 -8.18 9.40
N LEU A 69 7.20 -8.33 9.99
CA LEU A 69 5.98 -8.68 9.28
C LEU A 69 5.31 -7.42 8.75
N THR A 70 4.48 -7.55 7.71
CA THR A 70 3.67 -6.43 7.24
C THR A 70 2.82 -5.89 8.41
N GLY A 71 2.51 -4.59 8.36
CA GLY A 71 1.80 -3.93 9.44
C GLY A 71 2.62 -3.59 10.69
N GLY A 72 3.92 -3.88 10.71
CA GLY A 72 4.84 -3.39 11.73
C GLY A 72 4.92 -4.28 12.97
N LEU A 73 4.65 -5.58 12.85
CA LEU A 73 4.93 -6.55 13.90
C LEU A 73 6.34 -7.10 13.70
N ASP A 74 7.17 -7.07 14.75
CA ASP A 74 8.53 -7.60 14.71
C ASP A 74 8.64 -8.91 15.49
N VAL A 75 9.21 -9.93 14.85
CA VAL A 75 9.32 -11.29 15.36
C VAL A 75 10.77 -11.76 15.36
N VAL A 76 11.16 -12.52 16.38
CA VAL A 76 12.44 -13.22 16.38
C VAL A 76 12.21 -14.68 15.97
N PRO A 77 12.84 -15.18 14.89
CA PRO A 77 12.71 -16.58 14.49
C PRO A 77 13.28 -17.50 15.59
N HIS A 78 12.67 -18.67 15.79
CA HIS A 78 13.20 -19.67 16.73
C HIS A 78 14.57 -20.17 16.30
N LEU A 79 14.75 -20.42 14.99
CA LEU A 79 15.95 -21.02 14.43
C LEU A 79 16.36 -20.35 13.12
N SER A 80 17.66 -20.29 12.87
CA SER A 80 18.19 -20.12 11.52
C SER A 80 18.03 -21.41 10.70
N PHE A 81 18.18 -21.32 9.38
CA PHE A 81 18.19 -22.50 8.51
C PHE A 81 19.27 -23.53 8.90
N ASP A 82 20.44 -23.05 9.35
CA ASP A 82 21.54 -23.92 9.75
C ASP A 82 21.30 -24.54 11.13
N GLU A 83 20.72 -23.78 12.07
CA GLU A 83 20.33 -24.30 13.39
C GLU A 83 19.21 -25.34 13.29
N LEU A 84 18.27 -25.16 12.37
CA LEU A 84 17.26 -26.18 12.06
C LEU A 84 17.92 -27.44 11.50
N ALA A 85 18.82 -27.30 10.51
CA ALA A 85 19.52 -28.43 9.91
C ALA A 85 20.40 -29.18 10.92
N ALA A 86 21.02 -28.47 11.87
CA ALA A 86 21.81 -29.09 12.93
C ALA A 86 20.93 -29.82 13.96
N ARG A 87 19.69 -29.36 14.17
CA ARG A 87 18.74 -29.96 15.12
C ARG A 87 18.03 -31.20 14.54
N LEU A 88 17.79 -31.23 13.24
CA LEU A 88 17.07 -32.31 12.58
C LEU A 88 18.01 -33.34 11.94
N HIS A 89 17.66 -34.63 12.03
CA HIS A 89 18.32 -35.70 11.28
C HIS A 89 17.72 -35.87 9.87
N GLY A 90 17.50 -34.75 9.15
CA GLY A 90 16.85 -34.72 7.84
C GLY A 90 16.14 -33.39 7.55
N ASP A 91 15.30 -33.40 6.51
CA ASP A 91 14.41 -32.28 6.20
C ASP A 91 13.25 -32.19 7.21
N PRO A 92 12.69 -30.99 7.46
CA PRO A 92 11.41 -30.88 8.16
C PRO A 92 10.28 -31.59 7.39
N ASP A 93 9.32 -32.16 8.11
CA ASP A 93 8.18 -32.87 7.52
C ASP A 93 7.23 -31.96 6.74
N ILE A 94 7.07 -30.71 7.21
CA ILE A 94 6.25 -29.68 6.56
C ILE A 94 7.04 -28.38 6.52
N VAL A 95 7.07 -27.73 5.37
CA VAL A 95 7.57 -26.37 5.20
C VAL A 95 6.40 -25.49 4.82
N VAL A 96 6.10 -24.50 5.65
CA VAL A 96 5.10 -23.47 5.37
C VAL A 96 5.79 -22.27 4.72
N ILE A 97 5.28 -21.87 3.55
CA ILE A 97 5.85 -20.82 2.71
C ILE A 97 4.85 -19.64 2.67
N PRO A 98 5.09 -18.55 3.41
CA PRO A 98 4.21 -17.38 3.39
C PRO A 98 4.51 -16.47 2.21
N GLN A 99 3.67 -15.45 2.02
CA GLN A 99 4.02 -14.29 1.20
C GLN A 99 5.26 -13.58 1.77
N ILE A 100 6.22 -13.31 0.89
CA ILE A 100 7.41 -12.50 1.20
C ILE A 100 7.51 -11.40 0.15
N ALA A 101 7.46 -10.13 0.59
CA ALA A 101 7.55 -8.97 -0.28
C ALA A 101 8.91 -8.90 -0.98
N ASP A 102 8.96 -8.43 -2.22
CA ASP A 102 10.21 -8.27 -2.99
C ASP A 102 11.06 -9.55 -3.02
N ILE A 103 10.44 -10.72 -3.20
CA ILE A 103 11.12 -12.03 -3.18
C ILE A 103 12.28 -12.13 -4.19
N ARG A 104 12.20 -11.39 -5.31
CA ARG A 104 13.26 -11.30 -6.34
C ARG A 104 14.47 -10.45 -5.92
N SER A 105 14.41 -9.76 -4.79
CA SER A 105 15.53 -8.98 -4.27
C SER A 105 16.71 -9.88 -3.90
N SER A 106 17.94 -9.41 -4.11
CA SER A 106 19.16 -10.17 -3.79
C SER A 106 19.25 -10.59 -2.33
N ILE A 107 18.66 -9.81 -1.42
CA ILE A 107 18.62 -10.14 0.02
C ILE A 107 17.82 -11.43 0.30
N ASN A 108 16.89 -11.83 -0.57
CA ASN A 108 16.06 -13.02 -0.42
C ASN A 108 16.63 -14.25 -1.15
N VAL A 109 17.77 -14.16 -1.84
CA VAL A 109 18.41 -15.31 -2.50
C VAL A 109 18.61 -16.50 -1.53
N PRO A 110 19.09 -16.32 -0.28
CA PRO A 110 19.20 -17.44 0.66
C PRO A 110 17.87 -18.13 0.97
N VAL A 111 16.77 -17.38 0.97
CA VAL A 111 15.42 -17.92 1.19
C VAL A 111 14.97 -18.76 0.00
N VAL A 112 15.13 -18.25 -1.22
CA VAL A 112 14.77 -18.96 -2.46
C VAL A 112 15.58 -20.25 -2.61
N GLU A 113 16.89 -20.22 -2.34
CA GLU A 113 17.75 -21.41 -2.38
C GLU A 113 17.37 -22.44 -1.31
N TRP A 114 17.06 -21.99 -0.10
CA TRP A 114 16.61 -22.90 0.97
C TRP A 114 15.31 -23.61 0.57
N VAL A 115 14.32 -22.87 0.07
CA VAL A 115 13.05 -23.44 -0.42
C VAL A 115 13.29 -24.41 -1.59
N ARG A 116 14.19 -24.06 -2.53
CA ARG A 116 14.56 -24.95 -3.64
C ARG A 116 15.14 -26.28 -3.14
N ARG A 117 15.97 -26.25 -2.10
CA ARG A 117 16.52 -27.46 -1.47
C ARG A 117 15.42 -28.30 -0.84
N GLN A 118 14.52 -27.69 -0.07
CA GLN A 118 13.40 -28.41 0.54
C GLN A 118 12.50 -29.06 -0.52
N GLY A 119 12.26 -28.38 -1.64
CA GLY A 119 11.47 -28.91 -2.75
C GLY A 119 12.12 -30.04 -3.56
N ARG A 120 13.42 -30.28 -3.39
CA ARG A 120 14.13 -31.48 -3.89
C ARG A 120 14.13 -32.63 -2.88
N GLY A 121 13.86 -32.31 -1.61
CA GLY A 121 13.83 -33.23 -0.50
C GLY A 121 12.49 -33.93 -0.32
N ARG A 122 12.20 -34.36 0.91
CA ARG A 122 10.96 -35.06 1.27
C ARG A 122 9.92 -34.20 1.98
N ALA A 123 10.23 -32.92 2.20
CA ALA A 123 9.35 -31.98 2.87
C ALA A 123 8.02 -31.84 2.11
N PHE A 124 6.91 -31.89 2.85
CA PHE A 124 5.63 -31.43 2.33
C PHE A 124 5.64 -29.91 2.24
N LEU A 125 5.33 -29.37 1.07
CA LEU A 125 5.33 -27.92 0.86
C LEU A 125 3.93 -27.37 1.03
N PHE A 126 3.77 -26.35 1.87
CA PHE A 126 2.50 -25.71 2.12
C PHE A 126 2.61 -24.20 1.89
N SER A 127 2.29 -23.74 0.68
CA SER A 127 2.31 -22.31 0.39
C SER A 127 1.01 -21.64 0.78
N TRP A 128 1.13 -20.52 1.48
CA TRP A 128 0.02 -19.69 1.91
C TRP A 128 -0.04 -18.40 1.09
N CYS A 129 -1.23 -17.97 0.64
CA CYS A 129 -1.38 -16.71 -0.11
C CYS A 129 -0.47 -16.67 -1.35
N THR A 130 0.26 -15.59 -1.54
CA THR A 130 1.26 -15.44 -2.59
C THR A 130 2.62 -16.02 -2.20
N GLY A 131 2.70 -16.85 -1.16
CA GLY A 131 3.83 -17.74 -0.91
C GLY A 131 4.07 -18.74 -2.06
N ALA A 132 3.06 -18.98 -2.89
CA ALA A 132 3.23 -19.69 -4.16
C ALA A 132 4.21 -18.97 -5.12
N GLU A 133 4.39 -17.66 -4.99
CA GLU A 133 5.41 -16.92 -5.74
C GLU A 133 6.83 -17.30 -5.32
N VAL A 134 7.06 -17.52 -4.01
CA VAL A 134 8.36 -17.98 -3.50
C VAL A 134 8.67 -19.37 -4.05
N LEU A 135 7.66 -20.24 -4.09
CA LEU A 135 7.78 -21.54 -4.74
C LEU A 135 8.07 -21.42 -6.25
N ALA A 136 7.40 -20.50 -6.95
CA ALA A 136 7.62 -20.27 -8.38
C ALA A 136 9.05 -19.77 -8.67
N GLU A 137 9.55 -18.80 -7.89
CA GLU A 137 10.93 -18.30 -7.98
C GLU A 137 11.98 -19.38 -7.70
N SER A 138 11.67 -20.31 -6.80
CA SER A 138 12.54 -21.46 -6.55
C SER A 138 12.54 -22.49 -7.71
N GLY A 139 11.58 -22.42 -8.63
CA GLY A 139 11.37 -23.37 -9.73
C GLY A 139 10.74 -24.69 -9.32
N VAL A 140 10.35 -24.84 -8.05
CA VAL A 140 9.85 -26.11 -7.48
C VAL A 140 8.45 -26.48 -7.99
N ILE A 141 7.70 -25.52 -8.52
CA ILE A 141 6.32 -25.69 -8.96
C ILE A 141 6.10 -25.53 -10.47
N ASP A 142 7.18 -25.47 -11.26
CA ASP A 142 7.09 -25.54 -12.73
C ASP A 142 6.32 -26.80 -13.15
N GLY A 143 5.29 -26.64 -13.98
CA GLY A 143 4.40 -27.71 -14.44
C GLY A 143 3.41 -28.26 -13.40
N LYS A 144 3.35 -27.69 -12.19
CA LYS A 144 2.40 -28.12 -11.15
C LYS A 144 1.15 -27.24 -11.13
N THR A 145 0.02 -27.84 -10.75
CA THR A 145 -1.22 -27.11 -10.49
C THR A 145 -1.23 -26.56 -9.08
N VAL A 146 -1.33 -25.24 -8.96
CA VAL A 146 -1.38 -24.51 -7.69
C VAL A 146 -2.35 -23.35 -7.76
N THR A 147 -2.75 -22.79 -6.62
CA THR A 147 -3.47 -21.51 -6.54
C THR A 147 -2.65 -20.46 -5.79
N ALA A 148 -3.10 -19.21 -5.84
CA ALA A 148 -2.56 -18.08 -5.09
C ALA A 148 -3.66 -17.03 -4.87
N HIS A 149 -3.35 -16.02 -4.06
CA HIS A 149 -4.27 -14.93 -3.74
C HIS A 149 -4.86 -14.27 -5.00
N TRP A 150 -6.20 -14.09 -5.01
CA TRP A 150 -6.96 -13.59 -6.16
C TRP A 150 -6.50 -12.23 -6.68
N GLY A 151 -6.00 -11.36 -5.79
CA GLY A 151 -5.48 -10.04 -6.15
C GLY A 151 -4.15 -10.06 -6.91
N ASP A 152 -3.42 -11.17 -6.89
CA ASP A 152 -2.08 -11.31 -7.49
C ASP A 152 -2.00 -12.37 -8.58
N ILE A 153 -2.96 -13.31 -8.64
CA ILE A 153 -2.90 -14.46 -9.55
C ILE A 153 -2.75 -14.05 -11.02
N ASP A 154 -3.35 -12.94 -11.46
CA ASP A 154 -3.15 -12.37 -12.81
C ASP A 154 -1.69 -12.02 -13.10
N ARG A 155 -1.00 -11.41 -12.12
CA ARG A 155 0.41 -11.03 -12.24
C ARG A 155 1.28 -12.27 -12.23
N LEU A 156 0.97 -13.24 -11.38
CA LEU A 156 1.72 -14.49 -11.24
C LEU A 156 1.62 -15.36 -12.49
N GLU A 157 0.45 -15.48 -13.12
CA GLU A 157 0.29 -16.17 -14.40
C GLU A 157 1.19 -15.62 -15.50
N ARG A 158 1.30 -14.28 -15.58
CA ARG A 158 2.19 -13.62 -16.55
C ARG A 158 3.67 -13.80 -16.20
N ALA A 159 4.02 -13.76 -14.92
CA ALA A 159 5.40 -13.84 -14.45
C ALA A 159 5.96 -15.27 -14.47
N TYR A 160 5.11 -16.28 -14.26
CA TYR A 160 5.47 -17.70 -14.18
C TYR A 160 4.56 -18.55 -15.07
N PRO A 161 4.68 -18.44 -16.41
CA PRO A 161 3.77 -19.11 -17.35
C PRO A 161 3.91 -20.64 -17.37
N LYS A 162 4.95 -21.20 -16.74
CA LYS A 162 5.14 -22.66 -16.60
C LYS A 162 4.31 -23.27 -15.47
N VAL A 163 3.79 -22.45 -14.55
CA VAL A 163 2.97 -22.90 -13.43
C VAL A 163 1.50 -22.96 -13.87
N HIS A 164 0.78 -24.01 -13.50
CA HIS A 164 -0.64 -24.15 -13.81
C HIS A 164 -1.49 -23.51 -12.71
N TRP A 165 -1.81 -22.22 -12.87
CA TRP A 165 -2.57 -21.46 -11.90
C TRP A 165 -4.06 -21.81 -11.94
N GLN A 166 -4.58 -22.35 -10.84
CA GLN A 166 -5.97 -22.70 -10.68
C GLN A 166 -6.74 -21.59 -9.95
N ARG A 167 -7.80 -21.12 -10.60
CA ARG A 167 -8.71 -20.08 -10.12
C ARG A 167 -9.97 -20.65 -9.48
N GLY A 168 -10.69 -19.83 -8.71
CA GLY A 168 -11.99 -20.22 -8.13
C GLY A 168 -11.92 -21.34 -7.09
N VAL A 169 -10.79 -21.47 -6.40
CA VAL A 169 -10.58 -22.43 -5.31
C VAL A 169 -9.88 -21.76 -4.14
N ARG A 170 -10.19 -22.19 -2.93
CA ARG A 170 -9.54 -21.76 -1.69
C ARG A 170 -8.17 -22.40 -1.49
N TYR A 171 -8.02 -23.64 -1.91
CA TYR A 171 -6.72 -24.31 -1.94
C TYR A 171 -6.69 -25.38 -3.04
N VAL A 172 -5.49 -25.80 -3.41
CA VAL A 172 -5.20 -26.95 -4.27
C VAL A 172 -4.31 -27.91 -3.51
N ASP A 173 -4.80 -29.12 -3.26
CA ASP A 173 -4.05 -30.22 -2.67
C ASP A 173 -3.49 -31.14 -3.78
N GLY A 174 -2.19 -31.06 -4.00
CA GLY A 174 -1.43 -31.87 -4.95
C GLY A 174 -0.71 -33.07 -4.29
N GLY A 175 -1.17 -33.51 -3.12
CA GLY A 175 -0.62 -34.69 -2.43
C GLY A 175 0.57 -34.38 -1.53
N MET A 176 1.68 -33.86 -2.11
CA MET A 176 2.90 -33.42 -1.39
C MET A 176 3.10 -31.90 -1.41
N LEU A 177 2.21 -31.18 -2.09
CA LEU A 177 2.19 -29.74 -2.22
C LEU A 177 0.75 -29.27 -1.96
N LEU A 178 0.58 -28.36 -1.01
CA LEU A 178 -0.68 -27.69 -0.75
C LEU A 178 -0.47 -26.20 -0.99
N SER A 179 -1.32 -25.60 -1.82
CA SER A 179 -1.27 -24.16 -2.12
C SER A 179 -2.62 -23.52 -1.82
N THR A 180 -2.63 -22.28 -1.34
CA THR A 180 -3.85 -21.58 -0.90
C THR A 180 -4.04 -20.28 -1.65
N ALA A 181 -5.29 -19.88 -1.80
CA ALA A 181 -5.67 -18.56 -2.27
C ALA A 181 -5.49 -17.54 -1.13
N GLY A 182 -6.53 -16.80 -0.73
CA GLY A 182 -6.40 -15.78 0.31
C GLY A 182 -6.05 -16.28 1.71
N LEU A 183 -5.83 -15.33 2.61
CA LEU A 183 -5.31 -15.57 3.96
C LEU A 183 -6.15 -16.60 4.74
N THR A 184 -7.47 -16.43 4.81
CA THR A 184 -8.31 -17.41 5.51
C THR A 184 -8.55 -18.70 4.72
N ALA A 185 -8.25 -18.71 3.42
CA ALA A 185 -8.27 -19.93 2.64
C ALA A 185 -7.18 -20.91 3.10
N GLY A 186 -6.07 -20.40 3.62
CA GLY A 186 -5.07 -21.25 4.26
C GLY A 186 -5.47 -21.78 5.64
N VAL A 187 -6.35 -21.10 6.39
CA VAL A 187 -6.91 -21.65 7.63
C VAL A 187 -7.68 -22.93 7.32
N ASP A 188 -8.55 -22.89 6.30
CA ASP A 188 -9.27 -24.07 5.84
C ASP A 188 -8.32 -25.18 5.36
N ALA A 189 -7.29 -24.81 4.59
CA ALA A 189 -6.32 -25.78 4.06
C ALA A 189 -5.47 -26.43 5.18
N ALA A 190 -5.12 -25.68 6.22
CA ALA A 190 -4.38 -26.19 7.37
C ALA A 190 -5.23 -27.18 8.19
N LEU A 191 -6.51 -26.86 8.42
CA LEU A 191 -7.46 -27.78 9.06
C LEU A 191 -7.74 -29.02 8.20
N HIS A 192 -7.87 -28.86 6.88
CA HIS A 192 -7.94 -29.97 5.92
C HIS A 192 -6.71 -30.89 6.02
N LEU A 193 -5.50 -30.30 6.07
CA LEU A 193 -4.26 -31.05 6.20
C LEU A 193 -4.16 -31.79 7.53
N LEU A 194 -4.56 -31.16 8.64
CA LEU A 194 -4.66 -31.82 9.94
C LEU A 194 -5.65 -32.98 9.90
N ALA A 195 -6.84 -32.78 9.33
CA ALA A 195 -7.86 -33.82 9.21
C ALA A 195 -7.34 -34.99 8.36
N ARG A 196 -6.64 -34.72 7.26
CA ARG A 196 -6.03 -35.73 6.39
C ARG A 196 -4.94 -36.55 7.09
N ARG A 197 -4.14 -35.94 7.97
CA ARG A 197 -2.99 -36.61 8.63
C ARG A 197 -3.33 -37.24 9.98
N HIS A 198 -4.29 -36.69 10.71
CA HIS A 198 -4.59 -37.08 12.10
C HIS A 198 -6.08 -37.34 12.36
N GLY A 199 -6.94 -37.22 11.36
CA GLY A 199 -8.38 -37.41 11.48
C GLY A 199 -9.14 -36.13 11.82
N ALA A 200 -10.43 -36.11 11.46
CA ALA A 200 -11.31 -34.96 11.63
C ALA A 200 -11.51 -34.53 13.09
N GLU A 201 -11.38 -35.46 14.05
CA GLU A 201 -11.54 -35.16 15.48
C GLU A 201 -10.48 -34.16 15.98
N LEU A 202 -9.19 -34.38 15.63
CA LEU A 202 -8.13 -33.46 16.03
C LEU A 202 -8.29 -32.09 15.37
N ALA A 203 -8.60 -32.06 14.07
CA ALA A 203 -8.85 -30.82 13.36
C ALA A 203 -10.03 -30.03 13.97
N GLY A 204 -11.10 -30.72 14.36
CA GLY A 204 -12.25 -30.12 15.05
C GLY A 204 -11.90 -29.55 16.43
N LYS A 205 -11.08 -30.25 17.21
CA LYS A 205 -10.59 -29.74 18.51
C LYS A 205 -9.73 -28.48 18.35
N VAL A 206 -8.82 -28.47 17.38
CA VAL A 206 -7.99 -27.29 17.07
C VAL A 206 -8.84 -26.12 16.60
N ALA A 207 -9.80 -26.37 15.70
CA ALA A 207 -10.72 -25.32 15.25
C ALA A 207 -11.52 -24.73 16.41
N GLN A 208 -11.99 -25.57 17.34
CA GLN A 208 -12.70 -25.13 18.53
C GLN A 208 -11.81 -24.32 19.48
N ALA A 209 -10.57 -24.76 19.72
CA ALA A 209 -9.64 -24.08 20.62
C ALA A 209 -9.22 -22.69 20.11
N LEU A 210 -9.10 -22.55 18.79
CA LEU A 210 -8.74 -21.29 18.13
C LEU A 210 -9.95 -20.44 17.70
N ASP A 211 -11.16 -20.85 18.09
CA ASP A 211 -12.44 -20.22 17.68
C ASP A 211 -12.57 -20.02 16.16
N ILE A 212 -12.02 -20.96 15.39
CA ILE A 212 -12.15 -20.99 13.94
C ILE A 212 -13.56 -21.48 13.60
N PRO A 213 -14.34 -20.70 12.84
CA PRO A 213 -15.72 -21.05 12.53
C PRO A 213 -15.78 -22.26 11.59
N PRO A 214 -16.85 -23.08 11.67
CA PRO A 214 -17.07 -24.15 10.70
C PRO A 214 -17.06 -23.62 9.28
N SER A 215 -16.40 -24.35 8.39
CA SER A 215 -16.18 -23.94 7.01
C SER A 215 -16.64 -25.03 6.05
N PRO A 216 -17.50 -24.70 5.06
CA PRO A 216 -17.92 -25.66 4.04
C PRO A 216 -16.79 -26.02 3.06
N PHE A 217 -15.65 -25.33 3.16
CA PHE A 217 -14.55 -25.47 2.21
C PHE A 217 -13.50 -26.49 2.62
N LEU A 218 -13.65 -27.13 3.79
CA LEU A 218 -12.72 -28.15 4.27
C LEU A 218 -12.64 -29.34 3.31
N GLU A 219 -13.75 -29.78 2.74
CA GLU A 219 -13.79 -30.90 1.79
C GLU A 219 -13.88 -30.46 0.33
N ASN A 220 -14.52 -29.30 0.08
CA ASN A 220 -14.71 -28.76 -1.26
C ASN A 220 -14.16 -27.34 -1.35
N PRO A 221 -12.93 -27.14 -1.85
CA PRO A 221 -12.31 -25.82 -1.87
C PRO A 221 -12.92 -24.87 -2.91
N LYS A 222 -13.86 -25.32 -3.76
CA LYS A 222 -14.43 -24.48 -4.82
C LYS A 222 -15.16 -23.28 -4.24
N CYS A 223 -14.84 -22.10 -4.76
CA CYS A 223 -15.45 -20.86 -4.33
C CYS A 223 -15.57 -19.88 -5.50
N ARG A 224 -16.47 -18.91 -5.37
CA ARG A 224 -16.47 -17.78 -6.29
C ARG A 224 -15.22 -16.94 -6.03
N GLN A 225 -14.40 -16.77 -7.07
CA GLN A 225 -13.24 -15.88 -7.02
C GLN A 225 -13.69 -14.42 -6.86
N TYR A 226 -12.95 -13.68 -6.03
CA TYR A 226 -13.11 -12.23 -5.95
C TYR A 226 -12.39 -11.56 -7.12
N GLU A 227 -12.97 -10.45 -7.56
CA GLU A 227 -12.43 -9.59 -8.62
C GLU A 227 -12.50 -8.15 -8.15
N PHE A 228 -11.67 -7.28 -8.71
CA PHE A 228 -11.77 -5.84 -8.45
C PHE A 228 -13.12 -5.29 -8.91
N ALA A 229 -13.79 -4.56 -8.02
CA ALA A 229 -15.05 -3.88 -8.27
C ALA A 229 -14.88 -2.37 -8.07
N PRO A 230 -15.73 -1.51 -8.69
CA PRO A 230 -15.69 -0.07 -8.47
C PRO A 230 -15.76 0.34 -6.98
N ALA A 231 -16.45 -0.46 -6.16
CA ALA A 231 -16.55 -0.30 -4.70
C ALA A 231 -15.18 -0.37 -3.99
N ASP A 232 -14.21 -1.10 -4.54
CA ASP A 232 -12.86 -1.22 -3.99
C ASP A 232 -12.05 0.08 -4.20
N GLY A 233 -12.56 1.02 -5.00
CA GLY A 233 -11.94 2.33 -5.21
C GLY A 233 -11.73 3.11 -3.92
N ILE A 234 -12.54 2.86 -2.87
CA ILE A 234 -12.36 3.48 -1.56
C ILE A 234 -11.01 3.12 -0.93
N PHE A 235 -10.57 1.87 -1.07
CA PHE A 235 -9.24 1.47 -0.61
C PHE A 235 -8.15 2.20 -1.39
N LEU A 236 -8.28 2.32 -2.71
CA LEU A 236 -7.32 3.06 -3.54
C LEU A 236 -7.26 4.54 -3.12
N LEU A 237 -8.40 5.17 -2.79
CA LEU A 237 -8.44 6.54 -2.28
C LEU A 237 -7.77 6.65 -0.89
N ASN A 238 -8.04 5.71 0.01
CA ASN A 238 -7.41 5.66 1.32
C ASN A 238 -5.88 5.48 1.18
N ALA A 239 -5.41 4.63 0.27
CA ALA A 239 -4.00 4.40 0.04
C ALA A 239 -3.31 5.56 -0.72
N ALA A 240 -4.01 6.18 -1.67
CA ALA A 240 -3.44 7.20 -2.54
C ALA A 240 -3.22 8.52 -1.81
N PHE A 241 -4.14 8.96 -0.95
CA PHE A 241 -4.00 10.26 -0.28
C PHE A 241 -3.63 10.15 1.20
N ARG A 242 -3.00 11.23 1.68
CA ARG A 242 -2.46 11.41 3.04
C ARG A 242 -3.45 12.10 3.98
N TRP A 243 -4.75 11.93 3.75
CA TRP A 243 -5.76 12.30 4.75
C TRP A 243 -5.42 11.69 6.13
N PRO A 244 -5.84 12.34 7.23
CA PRO A 244 -5.52 11.90 8.58
C PRO A 244 -5.79 10.40 8.76
N LYS A 245 -4.74 9.68 9.15
CA LYS A 245 -4.81 8.25 9.49
C LYS A 245 -4.93 8.13 10.98
N ARG A 246 -5.75 7.18 11.43
CA ARG A 246 -5.88 6.89 12.85
C ARG A 246 -4.62 6.25 13.40
N ARG A 247 -4.11 6.78 14.50
CA ARG A 247 -2.91 6.30 15.17
C ARG A 247 -3.33 5.32 16.26
N SER A 248 -3.22 4.05 15.96
CA SER A 248 -3.68 2.97 16.83
C SER A 248 -2.46 2.26 17.43
N GLY A 249 -2.36 2.27 18.75
CA GLY A 249 -1.40 1.44 19.48
C GLY A 249 -1.88 -0.01 19.51
N VAL A 250 -0.98 -0.99 19.41
CA VAL A 250 -1.27 -2.42 19.58
C VAL A 250 -0.55 -2.89 20.82
N TRP A 251 -1.31 -3.26 21.85
CA TRP A 251 -0.76 -3.68 23.13
C TRP A 251 -0.34 -5.14 23.08
N LEU A 252 0.97 -5.37 23.17
CA LEU A 252 1.61 -6.68 23.22
C LEU A 252 1.87 -7.09 24.67
N TYR A 253 1.55 -8.34 24.99
CA TYR A 253 1.71 -8.95 26.31
C TYR A 253 2.01 -10.44 26.16
N ASP A 254 2.59 -11.06 27.19
CA ASP A 254 2.84 -12.50 27.20
C ASP A 254 1.52 -13.28 27.13
N GLY A 255 1.47 -14.35 26.33
CA GLY A 255 0.26 -15.14 26.08
C GLY A 255 -0.74 -14.46 25.14
N VAL A 256 -0.30 -13.47 24.35
CA VAL A 256 -1.12 -12.93 23.25
C VAL A 256 -1.28 -13.99 22.14
N GLY A 257 -2.49 -14.12 21.60
CA GLY A 257 -2.80 -15.12 20.57
C GLY A 257 -2.22 -14.76 19.21
N GLU A 258 -1.66 -15.74 18.49
CA GLU A 258 -1.04 -15.52 17.18
C GLU A 258 -2.07 -15.11 16.11
N LEU A 259 -3.24 -15.76 16.09
CA LEU A 259 -4.33 -15.39 15.18
C LEU A 259 -4.92 -14.01 15.51
N ASP A 260 -4.93 -13.63 16.79
CA ASP A 260 -5.40 -12.32 17.25
C ASP A 260 -4.44 -11.20 16.83
N LEU A 261 -3.13 -11.43 16.94
CA LEU A 261 -2.14 -10.50 16.40
C LEU A 261 -2.18 -10.43 14.88
N GLY A 262 -2.32 -11.58 14.21
CA GLY A 262 -2.49 -11.64 12.76
C GLY A 262 -3.69 -10.82 12.31
N SER A 263 -4.84 -10.94 12.98
CA SER A 263 -6.04 -10.17 12.63
C SER A 263 -5.83 -8.67 12.76
N VAL A 264 -5.14 -8.20 13.81
CA VAL A 264 -4.85 -6.77 13.97
C VAL A 264 -3.92 -6.26 12.86
N ALA A 265 -2.82 -6.98 12.61
CA ALA A 265 -1.84 -6.58 11.61
C ALA A 265 -2.45 -6.51 10.21
N ASP A 266 -3.25 -7.52 9.83
CA ASP A 266 -3.80 -7.62 8.49
C ASP A 266 -5.07 -6.78 8.27
N VAL A 267 -5.94 -6.65 9.27
CA VAL A 267 -7.19 -5.88 9.14
C VAL A 267 -6.90 -4.38 9.16
N TYR A 268 -6.09 -3.90 10.11
CA TYR A 268 -5.88 -2.47 10.30
C TYR A 268 -4.71 -1.94 9.48
N ALA A 269 -3.57 -2.63 9.44
CA ALA A 269 -2.40 -2.05 8.79
C ALA A 269 -2.53 -2.01 7.26
N VAL A 270 -3.35 -2.88 6.69
CA VAL A 270 -3.62 -2.94 5.24
C VAL A 270 -4.94 -2.22 4.89
N SER A 271 -5.66 -1.62 5.86
CA SER A 271 -6.85 -0.82 5.58
C SER A 271 -6.53 0.53 4.91
N ALA A 272 -5.28 0.98 5.00
CA ALA A 272 -4.84 2.33 4.65
C ALA A 272 -5.59 3.45 5.38
N THR A 273 -6.28 3.15 6.48
CA THR A 273 -6.92 4.13 7.37
C THR A 273 -6.22 4.24 8.72
N ASN A 274 -5.38 3.26 9.07
CA ASN A 274 -4.66 3.20 10.33
C ASN A 274 -3.13 3.29 10.15
N GLN A 275 -2.48 3.89 11.13
CA GLN A 275 -1.05 3.79 11.43
C GLN A 275 -0.92 3.00 12.73
N ILE A 276 -0.22 1.87 12.66
CA ILE A 276 -0.09 0.92 13.77
C ILE A 276 1.24 1.11 14.49
N TYR A 277 1.18 1.13 15.83
CA TYR A 277 2.35 1.21 16.71
C TYR A 277 2.31 0.06 17.72
N THR A 278 3.22 -0.89 17.64
CA THR A 278 3.29 -2.03 18.59
C THR A 278 4.02 -1.63 19.87
N LEU A 279 3.43 -1.94 21.03
CA LEU A 279 3.86 -1.46 22.34
C LEU A 279 3.83 -2.59 23.35
N SER A 280 4.72 -2.57 24.32
CA SER A 280 4.65 -3.43 25.49
C SER A 280 5.31 -2.77 26.70
N ALA A 281 4.96 -3.26 27.89
CA ALA A 281 5.71 -2.96 29.11
C ALA A 281 7.09 -3.67 29.11
N ALA A 282 7.20 -4.83 28.45
CA ALA A 282 8.41 -5.61 28.35
C ALA A 282 9.21 -5.26 27.07
N ARG A 283 10.50 -5.63 27.04
CA ARG A 283 11.35 -5.45 25.85
C ARG A 283 11.04 -6.45 24.73
N SER A 284 10.41 -7.57 25.07
CA SER A 284 9.83 -8.54 24.16
C SER A 284 8.74 -9.28 24.90
N VAL A 285 7.79 -9.85 24.17
CA VAL A 285 6.76 -10.73 24.72
C VAL A 285 6.77 -12.07 24.01
N VAL A 286 6.20 -13.08 24.64
CA VAL A 286 6.05 -14.42 24.09
C VAL A 286 4.57 -14.71 23.86
N SER A 287 4.19 -15.10 22.65
CA SER A 287 2.80 -15.46 22.32
C SER A 287 2.33 -16.75 23.01
N SER A 288 1.03 -17.06 22.94
CA SER A 288 0.43 -18.26 23.54
C SER A 288 1.22 -19.54 23.24
N HIS A 289 1.73 -19.68 22.01
CA HIS A 289 2.46 -20.86 21.54
C HIS A 289 3.97 -20.63 21.39
N GLY A 290 4.53 -19.56 21.96
CA GLY A 290 5.98 -19.44 22.13
C GLY A 290 6.73 -18.55 21.14
N ILE A 291 6.06 -17.81 20.25
CA ILE A 291 6.74 -16.87 19.34
C ILE A 291 7.17 -15.62 20.13
N GLN A 292 8.45 -15.25 20.00
CA GLN A 292 8.97 -14.00 20.54
C GLN A 292 8.64 -12.81 19.63
N PHE A 293 7.87 -11.86 20.15
CA PHE A 293 7.59 -10.57 19.52
C PHE A 293 8.34 -9.44 20.20
N VAL A 294 8.75 -8.44 19.41
CA VAL A 294 9.47 -7.26 19.88
C VAL A 294 8.62 -6.02 19.59
N PRO A 295 8.25 -5.20 20.61
CA PRO A 295 7.59 -3.93 20.35
C PRO A 295 8.54 -2.96 19.66
N ARG A 296 8.01 -2.19 18.71
CA ARG A 296 8.75 -1.16 17.99
C ARG A 296 9.00 0.11 18.77
N GLU A 297 7.99 0.55 19.52
CA GLU A 297 8.02 1.83 20.21
C GLU A 297 8.10 1.62 21.72
N GLN A 298 8.86 2.47 22.40
CA GLN A 298 8.79 2.59 23.85
C GLN A 298 7.66 3.55 24.19
N VAL A 299 7.03 3.33 25.35
CA VAL A 299 5.92 4.18 25.80
C VAL A 299 6.34 5.65 25.93
N GLN A 300 7.61 5.93 26.21
CA GLN A 300 8.15 7.28 26.33
C GLN A 300 8.37 8.00 24.99
N THR A 301 8.55 7.26 23.89
CA THR A 301 8.81 7.83 22.55
C THR A 301 7.57 7.85 21.67
N LEU A 302 6.42 7.48 22.23
CA LEU A 302 5.16 7.36 21.52
C LEU A 302 4.66 8.71 20.99
N PRO A 303 4.20 8.78 19.73
CA PRO A 303 3.32 9.86 19.32
C PRO A 303 1.99 9.79 20.07
N ALA A 304 1.25 10.89 20.13
CA ALA A 304 -0.13 10.87 20.62
C ALA A 304 -0.97 9.86 19.82
N LEU A 305 -1.56 8.90 20.53
CA LEU A 305 -2.40 7.85 19.98
C LEU A 305 -3.87 8.24 20.06
N ASP A 306 -4.65 7.84 19.05
CA ASP A 306 -6.10 7.99 19.06
C ASP A 306 -6.79 6.90 19.88
N ARG A 307 -6.20 5.70 19.89
CA ARG A 307 -6.75 4.52 20.57
C ARG A 307 -5.70 3.43 20.79
N LEU A 308 -6.02 2.50 21.69
CA LEU A 308 -5.28 1.26 21.92
C LEU A 308 -6.11 0.06 21.46
N LEU A 309 -5.47 -0.86 20.75
CA LEU A 309 -6.02 -2.16 20.34
C LEU A 309 -5.46 -3.24 21.25
N ILE A 310 -6.36 -4.01 21.86
CA ILE A 310 -6.06 -5.16 22.71
C ILE A 310 -6.55 -6.40 21.95
N PRO A 311 -5.66 -7.19 21.32
CA PRO A 311 -6.05 -8.27 20.39
C PRO A 311 -6.89 -9.38 21.04
N GLY A 312 -6.27 -10.20 21.89
CA GLY A 312 -6.84 -11.42 22.46
C GLY A 312 -5.73 -12.40 22.88
N GLY A 313 -6.12 -13.58 23.35
CA GLY A 313 -5.20 -14.63 23.81
C GLY A 313 -5.32 -14.96 25.31
N ASP A 314 -4.69 -16.06 25.71
CA ASP A 314 -4.82 -16.67 27.04
C ASP A 314 -4.17 -15.84 28.14
N GLY A 315 -3.17 -15.03 27.79
CA GLY A 315 -2.47 -14.15 28.71
C GLY A 315 -3.25 -12.89 29.08
N ARG A 316 -4.40 -12.61 28.43
CA ARG A 316 -5.17 -11.37 28.62
C ARG A 316 -5.60 -11.12 30.07
N PRO A 317 -6.10 -12.11 30.85
CA PRO A 317 -6.52 -11.87 32.23
C PRO A 317 -5.35 -11.46 33.15
N ALA A 318 -4.14 -11.93 32.81
CA ALA A 318 -2.89 -11.62 33.52
C ALA A 318 -2.08 -10.51 32.83
N ALA A 319 -2.56 -9.95 31.73
CA ALA A 319 -1.85 -8.92 30.99
C ALA A 319 -1.61 -7.74 31.92
N ASN A 320 -0.34 -7.36 32.09
CA ASN A 320 0.03 -6.15 32.80
C ASN A 320 -0.86 -5.01 32.27
N ARG A 321 -1.66 -4.41 33.16
CA ARG A 321 -2.47 -3.24 32.80
C ARG A 321 -1.55 -2.26 32.08
N PRO A 322 -1.95 -1.72 30.91
CA PRO A 322 -1.12 -0.77 30.21
C PRO A 322 -0.68 0.32 31.20
N PRO A 323 0.60 0.75 31.16
CA PRO A 323 1.17 1.68 32.14
C PRO A 323 0.31 2.94 32.25
N SER A 324 0.34 3.60 33.40
CA SER A 324 -0.48 4.79 33.67
C SER A 324 -0.32 5.91 32.64
N SER A 325 0.81 5.98 31.94
CA SER A 325 1.02 6.89 30.81
C SER A 325 0.14 6.62 29.58
N LEU A 326 -0.54 5.48 29.52
CA LEU A 326 -1.56 5.14 28.53
C LEU A 326 -2.99 5.24 29.10
N GLU A 327 -3.15 5.64 30.37
CA GLU A 327 -4.47 5.91 30.95
C GLU A 327 -5.17 7.08 30.23
N GLY A 328 -6.47 6.93 30.01
CA GLY A 328 -7.29 7.91 29.28
C GLY A 328 -7.29 7.75 27.76
N ILE A 329 -6.43 6.91 27.18
CA ILE A 329 -6.51 6.54 25.76
C ILE A 329 -7.63 5.50 25.60
N PRO A 330 -8.62 5.71 24.70
CA PRO A 330 -9.67 4.74 24.45
C PRO A 330 -9.09 3.38 24.05
N ALA A 331 -9.40 2.34 24.82
CA ALA A 331 -8.94 0.98 24.55
C ALA A 331 -10.08 0.14 23.99
N ALA A 332 -9.83 -0.49 22.84
CA ALA A 332 -10.73 -1.45 22.25
C ALA A 332 -10.19 -2.86 22.45
N VAL A 333 -10.94 -3.62 23.22
CA VAL A 333 -10.78 -5.07 23.34
C VAL A 333 -11.43 -5.69 22.12
N LEU A 334 -10.64 -6.32 21.25
CA LEU A 334 -11.18 -6.98 20.07
C LEU A 334 -11.87 -8.28 20.46
N ARG A 335 -11.23 -9.10 21.30
CA ARG A 335 -11.86 -10.29 21.88
C ARG A 335 -11.89 -10.23 23.41
N SER A 336 -13.12 -10.28 23.95
CA SER A 336 -13.33 -10.38 25.38
C SER A 336 -13.06 -11.79 25.89
N GLU A 337 -12.76 -11.89 27.18
CA GLU A 337 -12.65 -13.17 27.87
C GLU A 337 -13.96 -13.97 27.71
N GLY A 338 -13.84 -15.26 27.36
CA GLY A 338 -14.98 -16.13 27.06
C GLY A 338 -15.65 -15.91 25.70
N SER A 339 -15.19 -14.95 24.89
CA SER A 339 -15.69 -14.78 23.52
C SER A 339 -15.24 -15.94 22.62
N ARG A 340 -16.21 -16.59 21.98
CA ARG A 340 -15.98 -17.59 20.94
C ARG A 340 -16.00 -17.01 19.53
N GLU A 341 -15.81 -15.70 19.42
CA GLU A 341 -15.76 -15.01 18.14
C GLU A 341 -14.39 -15.20 17.50
N PHE A 342 -14.40 -15.49 16.20
CA PHE A 342 -13.18 -15.61 15.41
C PHE A 342 -12.42 -14.28 15.33
N ALA A 343 -11.10 -14.33 15.54
CA ALA A 343 -10.25 -13.15 15.63
C ALA A 343 -10.38 -12.13 14.49
N TYR A 344 -10.53 -12.59 13.25
CA TYR A 344 -10.66 -11.71 12.09
C TYR A 344 -12.06 -11.09 11.99
N ALA A 345 -13.10 -11.79 12.45
CA ALA A 345 -14.45 -11.24 12.48
C ALA A 345 -14.50 -10.06 13.47
N ALA A 346 -14.02 -10.27 14.69
CA ALA A 346 -13.99 -9.24 15.73
C ALA A 346 -13.22 -7.98 15.29
N ALA A 347 -12.05 -8.16 14.68
CA ALA A 347 -11.25 -7.05 14.16
C ALA A 347 -11.95 -6.29 13.02
N LEU A 348 -12.64 -7.00 12.11
CA LEU A 348 -13.37 -6.38 10.99
C LEU A 348 -14.62 -5.62 11.47
N GLU A 349 -15.34 -6.15 12.45
CA GLU A 349 -16.52 -5.50 13.03
C GLU A 349 -16.13 -4.26 13.84
N ASP A 350 -15.01 -4.29 14.57
CA ASP A 350 -14.44 -3.09 15.20
C ASP A 350 -13.98 -2.05 14.17
N LEU A 351 -13.26 -2.47 13.11
CA LEU A 351 -12.84 -1.57 12.03
C LEU A 351 -14.04 -0.88 11.37
N ALA A 352 -15.14 -1.61 11.15
CA ALA A 352 -16.36 -1.05 10.60
C ALA A 352 -16.98 0.04 11.49
N ARG A 353 -17.04 -0.21 12.80
CA ARG A 353 -17.57 0.73 13.80
C ARG A 353 -16.70 1.97 13.93
N ASP A 354 -15.39 1.80 13.99
CA ASP A 354 -14.41 2.87 14.21
C ASP A 354 -14.16 3.73 12.97
N GLN A 355 -14.08 3.11 11.79
CA GLN A 355 -13.76 3.77 10.53
C GLN A 355 -15.00 3.87 9.65
N ASP A 356 -15.29 2.80 8.91
CA ASP A 356 -16.43 2.73 8.02
C ASP A 356 -16.66 1.30 7.48
N ALA A 357 -17.90 1.03 7.10
CA ALA A 357 -18.33 -0.27 6.59
C ALA A 357 -17.69 -0.68 5.25
N TRP A 358 -17.28 0.28 4.41
CA TRP A 358 -16.73 -0.03 3.07
C TRP A 358 -15.29 -0.50 3.17
N THR A 359 -14.47 0.18 3.99
CA THR A 359 -13.10 -0.22 4.31
C THR A 359 -13.10 -1.63 4.94
N ALA A 360 -14.00 -1.91 5.89
CA ALA A 360 -14.12 -3.23 6.49
C ALA A 360 -14.55 -4.31 5.48
N ARG A 361 -15.51 -4.03 4.58
CA ARG A 361 -15.90 -4.96 3.51
C ARG A 361 -14.76 -5.28 2.56
N PHE A 362 -13.97 -4.27 2.20
CA PHE A 362 -12.79 -4.47 1.36
C PHE A 362 -11.74 -5.32 2.08
N ALA A 363 -11.46 -5.04 3.35
CA ALA A 363 -10.54 -5.83 4.16
C ALA A 363 -11.00 -7.31 4.26
N ALA A 364 -12.29 -7.54 4.54
CA ALA A 364 -12.88 -8.88 4.57
C ALA A 364 -12.71 -9.63 3.24
N LYS A 365 -12.95 -8.94 2.12
CA LYS A 365 -12.75 -9.46 0.76
C LYS A 365 -11.29 -9.83 0.49
N ARG A 366 -10.33 -8.97 0.84
CA ARG A 366 -8.89 -9.24 0.73
C ARG A 366 -8.50 -10.48 1.53
N LEU A 367 -8.97 -10.57 2.78
CA LEU A 367 -8.70 -11.69 3.68
C LEU A 367 -9.44 -12.98 3.30
N GLU A 368 -10.31 -12.92 2.28
CA GLU A 368 -11.20 -13.99 1.85
C GLU A 368 -12.11 -14.53 2.97
N ILE A 369 -12.50 -13.65 3.89
CA ILE A 369 -13.47 -13.97 4.94
C ILE A 369 -14.83 -14.21 4.28
N ARG A 370 -15.31 -15.45 4.39
CA ARG A 370 -16.58 -15.90 3.79
C ARG A 370 -17.63 -16.26 4.83
N THR A 371 -17.30 -16.18 6.10
CA THR A 371 -18.27 -16.29 7.18
C THR A 371 -19.14 -15.04 7.25
N PRO A 372 -20.38 -15.16 7.75
CA PRO A 372 -21.23 -14.00 8.00
C PRO A 372 -20.54 -13.01 8.94
N LEU A 373 -20.55 -11.72 8.58
CA LEU A 373 -19.99 -10.62 9.37
C LEU A 373 -21.08 -9.59 9.66
N ARG A 374 -21.10 -9.03 10.88
CA ARG A 374 -21.98 -7.92 11.25
C ARG A 374 -21.27 -6.60 11.00
N ILE A 375 -21.15 -6.25 9.72
CA ILE A 375 -20.55 -4.97 9.31
C ILE A 375 -21.58 -3.86 9.49
N GLU A 376 -21.70 -3.39 10.72
CA GLU A 376 -22.44 -2.19 11.11
C GLU A 376 -21.45 -1.08 11.45
N GLY A 377 -21.59 0.07 10.80
CA GLY A 377 -20.57 1.12 10.91
C GLY A 377 -20.92 2.38 10.16
N HIS A 378 -20.08 3.39 10.33
CA HIS A 378 -20.23 4.67 9.66
C HIS A 378 -20.13 4.51 8.14
N GLN A 379 -20.78 5.40 7.39
CA GLN A 379 -20.53 5.50 5.96
C GLN A 379 -19.19 6.18 5.72
N TRP A 380 -18.48 5.75 4.68
CA TRP A 380 -17.22 6.37 4.29
C TRP A 380 -17.43 7.88 4.06
N PRO A 381 -16.56 8.78 4.56
CA PRO A 381 -16.82 10.21 4.62
C PRO A 381 -16.81 10.85 3.22
N MET A 382 -17.93 10.78 2.51
CA MET A 382 -18.06 11.22 1.10
C MET A 382 -17.63 12.67 0.84
N ARG A 383 -17.60 13.53 1.87
CA ARG A 383 -17.02 14.89 1.81
C ARG A 383 -15.59 14.90 1.27
N LEU A 384 -14.82 13.84 1.52
CA LEU A 384 -13.45 13.66 1.07
C LEU A 384 -13.34 13.62 -0.47
N VAL A 385 -14.38 13.14 -1.16
CA VAL A 385 -14.46 13.13 -2.63
C VAL A 385 -15.23 14.34 -3.16
N PHE A 386 -16.37 14.66 -2.54
CA PHE A 386 -17.23 15.74 -3.05
C PHE A 386 -16.63 17.13 -2.85
N MET A 387 -15.87 17.38 -1.79
CA MET A 387 -15.25 18.68 -1.55
C MET A 387 -14.24 19.07 -2.66
N PRO A 388 -13.22 18.26 -3.01
CA PRO A 388 -12.31 18.61 -4.10
C PRO A 388 -13.01 18.67 -5.46
N LEU A 389 -14.00 17.80 -5.72
CA LEU A 389 -14.83 17.89 -6.94
C LEU A 389 -15.63 19.20 -6.99
N SER A 390 -16.22 19.61 -5.88
CA SER A 390 -17.00 20.85 -5.78
C SER A 390 -16.11 22.08 -5.91
N ILE A 391 -14.90 22.06 -5.34
CA ILE A 391 -13.88 23.11 -5.53
C ILE A 391 -13.46 23.15 -6.99
N GLY A 392 -13.22 22.00 -7.64
CA GLY A 392 -12.87 21.92 -9.04
C GLY A 392 -13.99 22.45 -9.95
N CYS A 393 -15.22 21.99 -9.76
CA CYS A 393 -16.41 22.47 -10.48
C CYS A 393 -16.68 23.94 -10.22
N GLY A 394 -16.57 24.40 -8.97
CA GLY A 394 -16.70 25.81 -8.59
C GLY A 394 -15.64 26.68 -9.24
N THR A 395 -14.41 26.20 -9.31
CA THR A 395 -13.31 26.86 -10.02
C THR A 395 -13.60 26.94 -11.52
N LEU A 396 -14.04 25.85 -12.15
CA LEU A 396 -14.44 25.84 -13.57
C LEU A 396 -15.64 26.75 -13.85
N ALA A 397 -16.66 26.75 -12.98
CA ALA A 397 -17.83 27.60 -13.08
C ALA A 397 -17.48 29.07 -12.89
N PHE A 398 -16.64 29.40 -11.91
CA PHE A 398 -16.09 30.74 -11.71
C PHE A 398 -15.27 31.18 -12.92
N LEU A 399 -14.42 30.31 -13.48
CA LEU A 399 -13.66 30.59 -14.69
C LEU A 399 -14.57 30.81 -15.91
N PHE A 400 -15.67 30.05 -16.03
CA PHE A 400 -16.66 30.23 -17.09
C PHE A 400 -17.47 31.52 -16.92
N TRP A 401 -17.90 31.82 -15.69
CA TRP A 401 -18.57 33.05 -15.33
C TRP A 401 -17.66 34.26 -15.57
N LEU A 402 -16.41 34.21 -15.12
CA LEU A 402 -15.39 35.21 -15.37
C LEU A 402 -15.18 35.40 -16.88
N LYS A 403 -15.04 34.31 -17.64
CA LYS A 403 -14.98 34.36 -19.11
C LYS A 403 -16.21 35.04 -19.73
N ARG A 404 -17.42 34.84 -19.18
CA ARG A 404 -18.68 35.44 -19.66
C ARG A 404 -18.85 36.90 -19.24
N ALA A 405 -18.56 37.23 -17.98
CA ALA A 405 -18.60 38.58 -17.42
C ALA A 405 -17.57 39.49 -18.12
N MET A 406 -16.35 38.97 -18.36
CA MET A 406 -15.28 39.67 -19.07
C MET A 406 -15.40 39.64 -20.60
N ARG A 407 -16.42 38.97 -21.15
CA ARG A 407 -16.88 39.16 -22.55
C ARG A 407 -17.91 40.29 -22.64
N LYS A 408 -18.70 40.51 -21.58
CA LYS A 408 -19.72 41.57 -21.51
C LYS A 408 -19.11 42.95 -21.20
N GLN A 409 -18.08 43.04 -20.37
CA GLN A 409 -17.27 44.25 -20.27
C GLN A 409 -16.38 44.36 -21.52
N GLY A 410 -16.71 45.30 -22.41
CA GLY A 410 -15.81 45.71 -23.48
C GLY A 410 -14.38 45.93 -22.94
N GLN A 411 -13.40 45.51 -23.73
CA GLN A 411 -12.01 45.30 -23.31
C GLN A 411 -11.47 46.43 -22.42
N SER A 412 -11.29 46.15 -21.13
CA SER A 412 -10.71 47.11 -20.21
C SER A 412 -9.49 46.54 -19.48
N GLY A 413 -8.37 47.24 -19.61
CA GLY A 413 -7.49 47.57 -18.50
C GLY A 413 -6.43 46.59 -18.01
N LEU A 414 -6.39 45.29 -18.35
CA LEU A 414 -5.38 44.35 -17.81
C LEU A 414 -4.55 43.55 -18.81
N GLY A 415 -4.85 43.63 -20.12
CA GLY A 415 -4.05 42.97 -21.14
C GLY A 415 -2.60 43.47 -21.09
N LEU A 416 -1.64 42.54 -21.03
CA LEU A 416 -0.20 42.87 -21.01
C LEU A 416 0.24 43.78 -19.85
N LYS A 417 -0.40 43.71 -18.66
CA LYS A 417 0.01 44.51 -17.48
C LYS A 417 0.87 43.77 -16.45
N VAL A 418 0.67 42.46 -16.33
CA VAL A 418 1.49 41.60 -15.47
C VAL A 418 2.42 40.77 -16.35
N PRO A 419 3.75 40.76 -16.12
CA PRO A 419 4.65 39.90 -16.88
C PRO A 419 4.28 38.42 -16.76
N PRO A 420 4.31 37.63 -17.85
CA PRO A 420 4.06 36.19 -17.82
C PRO A 420 4.86 35.42 -16.76
N ALA A 421 6.13 35.79 -16.55
CA ALA A 421 6.97 35.20 -15.51
C ALA A 421 6.42 35.49 -14.09
N ALA A 422 5.95 36.72 -13.84
CA ALA A 422 5.30 37.07 -12.56
C ALA A 422 4.00 36.29 -12.37
N GLN A 423 3.21 36.08 -13.43
CA GLN A 423 2.02 35.22 -13.36
C GLN A 423 2.37 33.76 -13.04
N GLY A 424 3.49 33.25 -13.58
CA GLY A 424 4.03 31.95 -13.21
C GLY A 424 4.38 31.87 -11.72
N VAL A 425 5.03 32.89 -11.17
CA VAL A 425 5.35 32.97 -9.73
C VAL A 425 4.09 33.04 -8.87
N ILE A 426 3.10 33.84 -9.25
CA ILE A 426 1.81 33.92 -8.55
C ILE A 426 1.11 32.57 -8.54
N ALA A 427 1.05 31.89 -9.69
CA ALA A 427 0.48 30.55 -9.78
C ALA A 427 1.23 29.56 -8.88
N ALA A 428 2.56 29.57 -8.89
CA ALA A 428 3.37 28.71 -8.03
C ALA A 428 3.13 28.97 -6.53
N ALA A 429 2.99 30.24 -6.13
CA ALA A 429 2.69 30.65 -4.77
C ALA A 429 1.28 30.22 -4.32
N LEU A 430 0.27 30.38 -5.18
CA LEU A 430 -1.08 29.89 -4.92
C LEU A 430 -1.13 28.36 -4.79
N MET A 431 -0.39 27.65 -5.63
CA MET A 431 -0.25 26.20 -5.55
C MET A 431 0.40 25.77 -4.24
N TRP A 432 1.46 26.46 -3.81
CA TRP A 432 2.13 26.20 -2.53
C TRP A 432 1.20 26.48 -1.33
N PHE A 433 0.45 27.58 -1.37
CA PHE A 433 -0.54 27.91 -0.34
C PHE A 433 -1.66 26.85 -0.27
N ALA A 434 -2.21 26.45 -1.41
CA ALA A 434 -3.24 25.41 -1.47
C ALA A 434 -2.74 24.07 -0.90
N SER A 435 -1.51 23.67 -1.23
CA SER A 435 -0.88 22.47 -0.70
C SER A 435 -0.66 22.57 0.81
N SER A 436 -0.18 23.72 1.30
CA SER A 436 0.11 23.94 2.72
C SER A 436 -1.17 24.02 3.57
N ALA A 437 -2.23 24.63 3.04
CA ALA A 437 -3.50 24.79 3.73
C ALA A 437 -4.34 23.50 3.75
N ALA A 438 -4.12 22.59 2.80
CA ALA A 438 -4.93 21.37 2.65
C ALA A 438 -4.05 20.11 2.41
N PRO A 439 -3.18 19.74 3.36
CA PRO A 439 -2.29 18.58 3.23
C PRO A 439 -3.03 17.24 3.17
N ALA A 440 -4.30 17.20 3.56
CA ALA A 440 -5.15 16.01 3.42
C ALA A 440 -5.33 15.56 1.95
N PHE A 441 -5.13 16.46 0.98
CA PHE A 441 -5.19 16.16 -0.45
C PHE A 441 -3.83 15.89 -1.09
N ASP A 442 -2.78 15.76 -0.26
CA ASP A 442 -1.50 15.25 -0.73
C ASP A 442 -1.65 13.77 -1.11
N PHE A 443 -1.04 13.37 -2.22
CA PHE A 443 -1.06 12.00 -2.69
C PHE A 443 0.34 11.40 -2.78
N MET A 444 0.41 10.08 -2.68
CA MET A 444 1.66 9.34 -2.87
C MET A 444 2.03 9.33 -4.36
N PHE A 445 3.19 9.91 -4.67
CA PHE A 445 3.73 9.91 -6.03
C PHE A 445 5.16 9.32 -6.04
N PRO A 446 5.34 8.03 -6.36
CA PRO A 446 6.64 7.36 -6.28
C PRO A 446 7.74 8.01 -7.14
N ALA A 447 7.41 8.55 -8.31
CA ALA A 447 8.34 9.20 -9.23
C ALA A 447 8.44 10.72 -9.04
N LYS A 448 8.05 11.23 -7.87
CA LYS A 448 7.96 12.66 -7.54
C LYS A 448 9.19 13.47 -7.94
N SER A 449 10.37 13.10 -7.44
CA SER A 449 11.60 13.86 -7.65
C SER A 449 12.06 13.85 -9.10
N VAL A 450 12.00 12.69 -9.77
CA VAL A 450 12.40 12.55 -11.17
C VAL A 450 11.45 13.33 -12.08
N SER A 451 10.15 13.23 -11.83
CA SER A 451 9.13 13.92 -12.64
C SER A 451 9.18 15.42 -12.42
N SER A 452 9.36 15.90 -11.18
CA SER A 452 9.43 17.33 -10.89
C SER A 452 10.65 17.98 -11.58
N VAL A 453 11.83 17.37 -11.45
CA VAL A 453 13.06 17.86 -12.08
C VAL A 453 12.98 17.74 -13.60
N GLY A 454 12.53 16.59 -14.12
CA GLY A 454 12.41 16.36 -15.57
C GLY A 454 11.48 17.38 -16.23
N LEU A 455 10.29 17.61 -15.68
CA LEU A 455 9.34 18.59 -16.21
C LEU A 455 9.86 20.03 -16.11
N ALA A 456 10.51 20.39 -14.99
CA ALA A 456 11.10 21.71 -14.82
C ALA A 456 12.23 21.96 -15.83
N LEU A 457 13.09 20.97 -16.06
CA LEU A 457 14.18 21.06 -17.05
C LEU A 457 13.65 21.18 -18.47
N ILE A 458 12.69 20.35 -18.87
CA ILE A 458 12.05 20.43 -20.19
C ILE A 458 11.38 21.80 -20.37
N GLY A 459 10.68 22.30 -19.34
CA GLY A 459 10.07 23.62 -19.37
C GLY A 459 11.08 24.75 -19.50
N ALA A 460 12.18 24.72 -18.74
CA ALA A 460 13.27 25.68 -18.84
C ALA A 460 13.93 25.66 -20.23
N LEU A 461 14.21 24.48 -20.78
CA LEU A 461 14.74 24.31 -22.14
C LEU A 461 13.78 24.84 -23.21
N THR A 462 12.48 24.68 -23.02
CA THR A 462 11.46 25.22 -23.93
C THR A 462 11.44 26.76 -23.89
N CYS A 463 11.52 27.34 -22.69
CA CYS A 463 11.65 28.81 -22.52
C CYS A 463 12.92 29.35 -23.17
N THR A 464 14.08 28.73 -22.92
CA THR A 464 15.36 29.19 -23.47
C THR A 464 15.41 29.04 -24.99
N ALA A 465 14.87 27.96 -25.56
CA ALA A 465 14.72 27.79 -27.00
C ALA A 465 13.81 28.88 -27.61
N GLY A 466 12.73 29.25 -26.91
CA GLY A 466 11.85 30.35 -27.29
C GLY A 466 12.59 31.69 -27.36
N VAL A 467 13.31 32.05 -26.28
CA VAL A 467 14.11 33.28 -26.20
C VAL A 467 15.25 33.30 -27.22
N ALA A 468 15.94 32.17 -27.41
CA ALA A 468 17.02 32.05 -28.38
C ALA A 468 16.54 32.28 -29.82
N SER A 469 15.33 31.83 -30.15
CA SER A 469 14.73 32.03 -31.47
C SER A 469 14.45 33.52 -31.74
N PHE A 470 13.89 34.24 -30.77
CA PHE A 470 13.71 35.70 -30.86
C PHE A 470 15.03 36.46 -30.97
N ARG A 471 16.05 36.08 -30.18
CA ARG A 471 17.40 36.68 -30.26
C ARG A 471 18.06 36.46 -31.63
N ARG A 472 17.94 35.26 -32.20
CA ARG A 472 18.44 34.96 -33.56
C ARG A 472 17.72 35.76 -34.64
N ALA A 473 16.42 35.97 -34.48
CA ALA A 473 15.59 36.77 -35.38
C ALA A 473 15.71 38.29 -35.18
N LYS A 474 16.54 38.75 -34.22
CA LYS A 474 16.76 40.17 -33.87
C LYS A 474 15.45 40.95 -33.66
N THR A 475 14.49 40.33 -33.00
CA THR A 475 13.18 40.92 -32.67
C THR A 475 12.92 40.88 -31.16
N THR A 476 11.92 41.62 -30.69
CA THR A 476 11.65 41.82 -29.26
C THR A 476 11.29 40.51 -28.56
N VAL A 477 11.86 40.27 -27.38
CA VAL A 477 11.49 39.14 -26.50
C VAL A 477 10.41 39.56 -25.50
N ASN A 478 10.15 40.86 -25.36
CA ASN A 478 9.28 41.38 -24.29
C ASN A 478 7.79 41.17 -24.66
N PRO A 479 7.09 40.23 -24.00
CA PRO A 479 5.70 39.91 -24.34
C PRO A 479 4.74 41.06 -24.03
N MET A 480 5.18 42.04 -23.24
CA MET A 480 4.38 43.19 -22.81
C MET A 480 4.35 44.32 -23.84
N LYS A 481 5.21 44.26 -24.86
CA LYS A 481 5.30 45.25 -25.94
C LYS A 481 5.32 44.56 -27.32
N PRO A 482 4.28 43.81 -27.68
CA PRO A 482 4.23 43.08 -28.95
C PRO A 482 4.30 44.03 -30.17
N ASP A 483 3.93 45.31 -30.01
CA ASP A 483 4.03 46.32 -31.07
C ASP A 483 5.48 46.62 -31.50
N SER A 484 6.46 46.21 -30.68
CA SER A 484 7.89 46.35 -31.01
C SER A 484 8.46 45.16 -31.80
N THR A 485 7.61 44.26 -32.29
CA THR A 485 8.03 43.07 -33.05
C THR A 485 8.42 43.45 -34.48
N SER A 486 9.68 43.22 -34.84
CA SER A 486 10.23 43.54 -36.16
C SER A 486 10.16 42.38 -37.17
N SER A 487 10.09 41.14 -36.69
CA SER A 487 10.01 39.94 -37.53
C SER A 487 9.17 38.83 -36.88
N LEU A 488 8.47 38.06 -37.71
CA LEU A 488 7.67 36.92 -37.27
C LEU A 488 8.53 35.65 -37.17
N VAL A 489 8.60 35.06 -35.98
CA VAL A 489 9.41 33.85 -35.71
C VAL A 489 8.57 32.59 -35.87
N VAL A 490 8.85 31.81 -36.92
CA VAL A 490 8.12 30.55 -37.24
C VAL A 490 9.01 29.31 -37.32
N SER A 491 10.31 29.45 -37.05
CA SER A 491 11.30 28.37 -37.10
C SER A 491 11.70 27.85 -35.72
N GLY A 492 12.38 26.70 -35.67
CA GLY A 492 12.83 26.11 -34.41
C GLY A 492 11.65 25.62 -33.55
N ILE A 493 11.64 25.95 -32.27
CA ILE A 493 10.60 25.50 -31.32
C ILE A 493 9.20 26.03 -31.69
N TYR A 494 9.14 27.17 -32.38
CA TYR A 494 7.89 27.78 -32.88
C TYR A 494 7.19 26.97 -33.99
N ARG A 495 7.83 25.92 -34.53
CA ARG A 495 7.16 25.01 -35.46
C ARG A 495 6.13 24.10 -34.79
N TYR A 496 6.28 23.87 -33.49
CA TYR A 496 5.45 22.92 -32.73
C TYR A 496 4.34 23.63 -31.95
N THR A 497 4.60 24.85 -31.46
CA THR A 497 3.63 25.66 -30.71
C THR A 497 3.88 27.13 -30.99
N ARG A 498 2.80 27.92 -31.09
CA ARG A 498 2.92 29.37 -31.23
C ARG A 498 3.38 30.07 -29.95
N ASN A 499 3.26 29.42 -28.79
CA ASN A 499 3.55 30.02 -27.49
C ASN A 499 4.52 29.16 -26.65
N PRO A 500 5.75 28.88 -27.13
CA PRO A 500 6.69 27.97 -26.47
C PRO A 500 7.12 28.46 -25.09
N MET A 501 7.29 29.76 -24.87
CA MET A 501 7.64 30.29 -23.54
C MET A 501 6.53 30.06 -22.52
N TYR A 502 5.26 30.21 -22.91
CA TYR A 502 4.12 29.95 -22.01
C TYR A 502 3.91 28.46 -21.78
N LEU A 503 4.18 27.62 -22.78
CA LEU A 503 4.28 26.18 -22.60
C LEU A 503 5.39 25.81 -21.61
N GLY A 504 6.56 26.45 -21.71
CA GLY A 504 7.66 26.25 -20.78
C GLY A 504 7.28 26.60 -19.34
N PHE A 505 6.59 27.73 -19.11
CA PHE A 505 6.05 28.05 -17.78
C PHE A 505 5.04 27.02 -17.28
N LEU A 506 4.14 26.55 -18.14
CA LEU A 506 3.19 25.50 -17.78
C LEU A 506 3.89 24.19 -17.39
N LEU A 507 4.95 23.80 -18.12
CA LEU A 507 5.76 22.61 -17.81
C LEU A 507 6.53 22.76 -16.50
N ILE A 508 7.08 23.94 -16.21
CA ILE A 508 7.69 24.25 -14.91
C ILE A 508 6.65 24.15 -13.79
N LEU A 509 5.44 24.71 -13.99
CA LEU A 509 4.35 24.60 -13.01
C LEU A 509 3.84 23.17 -12.85
N LEU A 510 3.85 22.35 -13.90
CA LEU A 510 3.57 20.92 -13.82
C LEU A 510 4.64 20.19 -12.98
N GLY A 511 5.92 20.53 -13.18
CA GLY A 511 7.01 20.04 -12.33
C GLY A 511 6.86 20.47 -10.87
N TRP A 512 6.41 21.71 -10.63
CA TRP A 512 6.09 22.22 -9.30
C TRP A 512 4.88 21.50 -8.68
N ALA A 513 3.82 21.25 -9.45
CA ALA A 513 2.66 20.48 -9.00
C ALA A 513 3.04 19.04 -8.62
N ALA A 514 3.90 18.40 -9.43
CA ALA A 514 4.48 17.10 -9.12
C ALA A 514 5.27 17.14 -7.80
N PHE A 515 6.08 18.19 -7.59
CA PHE A 515 6.81 18.41 -6.34
C PHE A 515 5.91 18.70 -5.13
N LEU A 516 4.76 19.35 -5.30
CA LEU A 516 3.80 19.52 -4.22
C LEU A 516 3.03 18.22 -3.96
N SER A 517 2.77 17.43 -5.00
CA SER A 517 2.00 16.18 -4.94
C SER A 517 0.61 16.38 -4.30
N ASN A 518 -0.06 17.48 -4.64
CA ASN A 518 -1.35 17.87 -4.08
C ASN A 518 -2.38 18.09 -5.19
N VAL A 519 -3.59 17.53 -5.03
CA VAL A 519 -4.64 17.61 -6.07
C VAL A 519 -5.14 19.03 -6.30
N LEU A 520 -5.23 19.86 -5.26
CA LEU A 520 -5.66 21.25 -5.40
C LEU A 520 -4.62 22.07 -6.15
N ALA A 521 -3.32 21.80 -5.94
CA ALA A 521 -2.25 22.43 -6.70
C ALA A 521 -2.34 22.09 -8.20
N LEU A 522 -2.63 20.83 -8.56
CA LEU A 522 -2.85 20.43 -9.95
C LEU A 522 -4.08 21.12 -10.57
N ALA A 523 -5.16 21.30 -9.79
CA ALA A 523 -6.39 21.94 -10.24
C ALA A 523 -6.23 23.42 -10.61
N LEU A 524 -5.13 24.08 -10.19
CA LEU A 524 -4.82 25.48 -10.55
C LEU A 524 -4.21 25.63 -11.96
N LEU A 525 -3.68 24.56 -12.56
CA LEU A 525 -3.05 24.63 -13.88
C LEU A 525 -4.05 25.00 -15.01
N PRO A 526 -5.27 24.45 -15.08
CA PRO A 526 -6.30 24.92 -16.00
C PRO A 526 -6.62 26.42 -15.84
N ALA A 527 -6.65 26.94 -14.61
CA ALA A 527 -6.88 28.35 -14.34
C ALA A 527 -5.74 29.22 -14.91
N PHE A 528 -4.49 28.79 -14.74
CA PHE A 528 -3.32 29.44 -15.35
C PHE A 528 -3.43 29.45 -16.88
N ILE A 529 -3.75 28.33 -17.53
CA ILE A 529 -3.89 28.24 -18.99
C ILE A 529 -4.99 29.19 -19.50
N LEU A 530 -6.14 29.26 -18.83
CA LEU A 530 -7.22 30.15 -19.21
C LEU A 530 -6.84 31.63 -19.06
N TYR A 531 -6.14 31.97 -17.97
CA TYR A 531 -5.61 33.32 -17.77
C TYR A 531 -4.64 33.70 -18.88
N MET A 532 -3.63 32.85 -19.15
CA MET A 532 -2.62 33.09 -20.18
C MET A 532 -3.26 33.24 -21.57
N ASN A 533 -4.23 32.37 -21.92
CA ASN A 533 -4.97 32.48 -23.17
C ASN A 533 -5.67 33.83 -23.33
N ARG A 534 -6.27 34.38 -22.27
CA ARG A 534 -7.12 35.57 -22.35
C ARG A 534 -6.35 36.88 -22.26
N PHE A 535 -5.35 36.97 -21.39
CA PHE A 535 -4.69 38.23 -21.02
C PHE A 535 -3.28 38.40 -21.61
N GLN A 536 -2.66 37.31 -22.09
CA GLN A 536 -1.33 37.34 -22.69
C GLN A 536 -1.41 36.95 -24.16
N ILE A 537 -1.83 35.71 -24.43
CA ILE A 537 -1.83 35.14 -25.79
C ILE A 537 -2.81 35.88 -26.70
N SER A 538 -4.08 36.00 -26.34
CA SER A 538 -5.06 36.63 -27.25
C SER A 538 -4.73 38.10 -27.60
N PRO A 539 -4.27 38.95 -26.66
CA PRO A 539 -3.75 40.28 -27.00
C PRO A 539 -2.54 40.24 -27.93
N GLU A 540 -1.52 39.42 -27.62
CA GLU A 540 -0.31 39.26 -28.44
C GLU A 540 -0.64 38.79 -29.87
N GLU A 541 -1.49 37.78 -30.02
CA GLU A 541 -1.90 37.26 -31.33
C GLU A 541 -2.68 38.29 -32.16
N ARG A 542 -3.42 39.23 -31.53
CA ARG A 542 -4.11 40.30 -32.26
C ARG A 542 -3.15 41.34 -32.81
N VAL A 543 -2.12 41.70 -32.04
CA VAL A 543 -1.07 42.61 -32.49
C VAL A 543 -0.26 41.98 -33.61
N LEU A 544 0.11 40.71 -33.48
CA LEU A 544 0.79 39.98 -34.55
C LEU A 544 -0.06 39.87 -35.82
N ALA A 545 -1.37 39.67 -35.69
CA ALA A 545 -2.29 39.67 -36.82
C ALA A 545 -2.40 41.05 -37.51
N SER A 546 -2.30 42.16 -36.77
CA SER A 546 -2.26 43.50 -37.38
C SER A 546 -0.92 43.82 -38.03
N LEU A 547 0.20 43.35 -37.47
CA LEU A 547 1.54 43.64 -37.99
C LEU A 547 1.92 42.78 -39.21
N PHE A 548 1.53 41.49 -39.22
CA PHE A 548 1.99 40.49 -40.19
C PHE A 548 0.83 39.79 -40.95
N ALA A 549 -0.32 40.46 -41.05
CA ALA A 549 -1.56 40.05 -41.73
C ALA A 549 -1.58 38.62 -42.34
N HIS A 550 -1.12 38.46 -43.59
CA HIS A 550 -1.19 37.20 -44.34
C HIS A 550 -0.23 36.12 -43.78
N ASP A 551 1.01 36.49 -43.46
CA ASP A 551 2.03 35.56 -42.96
C ASP A 551 1.62 34.93 -41.62
N TYR A 552 1.03 35.75 -40.74
CA TYR A 552 0.55 35.28 -39.45
C TYR A 552 -0.68 34.36 -39.60
N ALA A 553 -1.56 34.64 -40.56
CA ALA A 553 -2.72 33.79 -40.84
C ALA A 553 -2.31 32.39 -41.30
N GLU A 554 -1.34 32.30 -42.22
CA GLU A 554 -0.79 31.00 -42.67
C GLU A 554 -0.07 30.25 -41.56
N TYR A 555 0.68 30.96 -40.73
CA TYR A 555 1.36 30.36 -39.59
C TYR A 555 0.36 29.79 -38.58
N ARG A 556 -0.71 30.53 -38.27
CA ARG A 556 -1.79 30.08 -37.39
C ARG A 556 -2.57 28.88 -37.93
N ALA A 557 -2.68 28.74 -39.25
CA ALA A 557 -3.31 27.58 -39.88
C ALA A 557 -2.47 26.30 -39.72
N ARG A 558 -1.13 26.43 -39.70
CA ARG A 558 -0.18 25.31 -39.61
C ARG A 558 0.19 24.94 -38.18
N VAL A 559 0.27 25.90 -37.27
CA VAL A 559 0.79 25.70 -35.92
C VAL A 559 -0.27 26.02 -34.87
N ARG A 560 -0.48 25.10 -33.94
CA ARG A 560 -1.45 25.24 -32.85
C ARG A 560 -0.96 26.26 -31.82
N ARG A 561 -1.92 26.81 -31.05
CA ARG A 561 -1.63 27.80 -30.00
C ARG A 561 -0.82 27.20 -28.86
N TRP A 562 -1.17 25.97 -28.48
CA TRP A 562 -0.47 25.06 -27.58
C TRP A 562 -0.13 23.77 -28.36
N LEU A 563 0.41 22.74 -27.72
CA LEU A 563 0.68 21.43 -28.36
C LEU A 563 -0.62 20.70 -28.77
#